data_AF-A0A5K0XVX0-F1
#
_entry.id   AF-A0A5K0XVX0-F1
#
_cell.length_a   1.000
_cell.length_b   1.000
_cell.length_c   1.000
_cell.angle_alpha   90.00
_cell.angle_beta   90.00
_cell.angle_gamma   90.00
#
_symmetry.space_group_name_H-M   'P 1'
#
loop_
_entity.id
_entity.type
_entity.pdbx_description
1 polymer ?
#
loop_
_entity_poly.entity_id
_entity_poly.type
_entity_poly.pdbx_seq_one_letter_code
_entity_poly.pdbx_strand_id
1 'polypeptide(L)'
;KVNQQSICGVPGFEIRRTADNRTVINLPYEGNFYVQSIDYRHNQLQISDPQGCLINRTIIPFNLSSSPFRRYYEISNFSLFNCSSADASSIQGYLTPALPSLSIA
;
A
#
# COMPACT_ATOMS: atom_id res chain seq x y z
N LYS A 1 -19.81 19.86 26.50
CA LYS A 1 -19.38 18.45 26.65
C LYS A 1 -19.66 17.77 25.32
N VAL A 2 -18.68 17.67 24.41
CA VAL A 2 -18.89 17.00 23.13
C VAL A 2 -18.81 15.50 23.38
N ASN A 3 -19.93 14.79 23.16
CA ASN A 3 -19.98 13.33 23.21
C ASN A 3 -19.38 12.79 21.90
N GLN A 4 -18.06 12.59 21.85
CA GLN A 4 -17.42 11.89 20.73
C GLN A 4 -17.42 10.39 21.02
N GLN A 5 -18.56 9.74 20.77
CA GLN A 5 -18.58 8.31 20.40
C GLN A 5 -18.75 8.17 18.89
N SER A 6 -18.16 9.08 18.12
CA SER A 6 -17.88 8.86 16.71
C SER A 6 -16.64 7.98 16.66
N ILE A 7 -16.80 6.67 16.48
CA ILE A 7 -15.66 5.82 16.12
C ILE A 7 -15.15 6.37 14.78
N CYS A 8 -14.03 7.08 14.82
CA CYS A 8 -13.37 7.60 13.62
C CYS A 8 -12.40 6.52 13.13
N GLY A 9 -12.53 6.13 11.87
CA GLY A 9 -11.70 5.11 11.25
C GLY A 9 -12.42 3.80 11.01
N VAL A 10 -11.64 2.79 10.61
CA VAL A 10 -12.14 1.48 10.18
C VAL A 10 -11.97 0.48 11.33
N PRO A 11 -13.06 -0.13 11.85
CA PRO A 11 -12.97 -1.10 12.94
C PRO A 11 -12.04 -2.28 12.57
N GLY A 12 -11.13 -2.63 13.49
CA GLY A 12 -10.16 -3.70 13.28
C GLY A 12 -8.91 -3.29 12.48
N PHE A 13 -8.86 -2.07 11.95
CA PHE A 13 -7.73 -1.55 11.17
C PHE A 13 -7.19 -0.28 11.81
N GLU A 14 -6.39 -0.49 12.85
CA GLU A 14 -5.75 0.59 13.59
C GLU A 14 -4.47 1.04 12.89
N ILE A 15 -4.31 2.36 12.81
CA ILE A 15 -3.07 2.98 12.38
C ILE A 15 -2.22 3.23 13.62
N ARG A 16 -1.00 2.69 13.63
CA ARG A 16 -0.04 2.86 14.74
C ARG A 16 1.18 3.65 14.29
N ARG A 17 1.80 4.37 15.23
CA ARG A 17 3.10 5.02 15.02
C ARG A 17 4.21 4.12 15.55
N THR A 18 5.29 3.94 14.79
CA THR A 18 6.50 3.22 15.20
C THR A 18 7.50 4.16 15.87
N ALA A 19 8.52 3.60 16.55
CA ALA A 19 9.52 4.36 17.30
C ALA A 19 10.36 5.31 16.42
N ASP A 20 10.51 4.98 15.15
CA ASP A 20 11.15 5.80 14.12
C ASP A 20 10.19 6.77 13.42
N ASN A 21 9.05 7.06 14.05
CA ASN A 21 8.05 8.03 13.63
C ASN A 21 7.38 7.70 12.28
N ARG A 22 7.38 6.42 11.86
CA ARG A 22 6.62 5.96 10.70
C ARG A 22 5.20 5.57 11.11
N THR A 23 4.27 5.76 10.18
CA THR A 23 2.86 5.38 10.37
C THR A 23 2.66 4.01 9.73
N VAL A 24 2.07 3.06 10.45
CA VAL A 24 1.92 1.66 10.02
C VAL A 24 0.47 1.20 10.12
N ILE A 25 0.04 0.45 9.12
CA ILE A 25 -1.20 -0.34 9.12
C ILE A 25 -0.86 -1.83 8.99
N ASN A 26 -1.62 -2.68 9.66
CA ASN A 26 -1.51 -4.13 9.49
C ASN A 26 -2.70 -4.65 8.66
N LEU A 27 -2.39 -5.42 7.64
CA LEU A 27 -3.35 -6.17 6.85
C LEU A 27 -3.18 -7.66 7.20
N PRO A 28 -4.22 -8.37 7.69
CA PRO A 28 -4.04 -9.68 8.32
C PRO A 28 -3.30 -10.73 7.49
N TYR A 29 -3.51 -10.76 6.17
CA TYR A 29 -2.84 -11.72 5.27
C TYR A 29 -1.55 -11.19 4.64
N GLU A 30 -1.37 -9.86 4.64
CA GLU A 30 -0.29 -9.20 3.90
C GLU A 30 0.78 -8.60 4.82
N GLY A 31 0.51 -8.52 6.13
CA GLY A 31 1.42 -7.99 7.14
C GLY A 31 1.38 -6.46 7.27
N ASN A 32 2.50 -5.89 7.72
CA ASN A 32 2.60 -4.45 8.00
C ASN A 32 3.00 -3.66 6.74
N PHE A 33 2.36 -2.51 6.56
CA PHE A 33 2.68 -1.52 5.54
C PHE A 33 2.89 -0.14 6.16
N TYR A 34 3.77 0.67 5.55
CA TYR A 34 3.83 2.08 5.90
C TYR A 34 2.68 2.82 5.22
N VAL A 35 2.03 3.70 5.98
CA VAL A 35 1.03 4.64 5.50
C VAL A 35 1.76 5.90 5.06
N GLN A 36 1.74 6.18 3.77
CA GLN A 36 2.39 7.36 3.18
C GLN A 36 1.49 8.59 3.24
N SER A 37 0.19 8.40 2.94
CA SER A 37 -0.80 9.47 3.03
C SER A 37 -2.21 8.89 3.22
N ILE A 38 -3.10 9.71 3.76
CA ILE A 38 -4.51 9.39 3.94
C ILE A 38 -5.31 10.50 3.24
N ASP A 39 -6.02 10.14 2.18
CA ASP A 39 -6.96 11.02 1.51
C ASP A 39 -8.36 10.78 2.09
N TYR A 40 -8.77 11.65 3.01
CA TYR A 40 -10.09 11.61 3.64
C TYR A 40 -11.23 11.99 2.68
N ARG A 41 -10.96 12.68 1.57
CA ARG A 41 -12.00 13.05 0.60
C ARG A 41 -12.42 11.87 -0.24
N HIS A 42 -11.45 11.03 -0.62
CA HIS A 42 -11.69 9.84 -1.44
C HIS A 42 -11.66 8.53 -0.65
N ASN A 43 -11.50 8.58 0.68
CA ASN A 43 -11.36 7.42 1.56
C ASN A 43 -10.25 6.47 1.10
N GLN A 44 -9.10 7.05 0.76
CA GLN A 44 -7.94 6.32 0.27
C GLN A 44 -6.76 6.39 1.23
N LEU A 45 -5.98 5.34 1.22
CA LEU A 45 -4.78 5.18 2.01
C LEU A 45 -3.65 4.74 1.08
N GLN A 46 -2.63 5.58 0.94
CA GLN A 46 -1.44 5.24 0.17
C GLN A 46 -0.49 4.43 1.05
N ILE A 47 -0.08 3.26 0.56
CA ILE A 47 0.83 2.37 1.29
C ILE A 47 2.16 2.18 0.56
N SER A 48 3.18 1.83 1.34
CA SER A 48 4.44 1.31 0.81
C SER A 48 4.94 0.12 1.62
N ASP A 49 5.68 -0.77 0.96
CA ASP A 49 6.32 -1.91 1.62
C ASP A 49 7.47 -1.45 2.51
N PRO A 50 7.55 -1.90 3.78
CA PRO A 50 8.70 -1.68 4.63
C PRO A 50 10.03 -2.18 4.06
N GLN A 51 9.99 -3.21 3.21
CA GLN A 51 11.14 -3.79 2.51
C GLN A 51 11.52 -3.02 1.24
N GLY A 52 10.83 -1.92 0.93
CA GLY A 52 11.16 -1.03 -0.19
C GLY A 52 10.70 -1.50 -1.57
N CYS A 53 10.16 -2.72 -1.71
CA CYS A 53 9.67 -3.24 -2.98
C CYS A 53 8.26 -3.85 -2.83
N LEU A 54 7.20 -3.07 -3.08
CA LEU A 54 5.84 -3.62 -3.04
C LEU A 54 5.58 -4.59 -4.20
N ILE A 55 6.29 -4.44 -5.32
CA ILE A 55 6.17 -5.32 -6.49
C ILE A 55 6.40 -6.78 -6.05
N ASN A 56 7.34 -7.05 -5.15
CA ASN A 56 7.56 -8.39 -4.63
C ASN A 56 6.34 -9.00 -3.92
N ARG A 57 5.51 -8.18 -3.26
CA ARG A 57 4.25 -8.63 -2.64
C ARG A 57 3.06 -8.66 -3.59
N THR A 58 3.17 -7.99 -4.75
CA THR A 58 2.10 -7.96 -5.77
C THR A 58 2.30 -8.93 -6.92
N ILE A 59 3.51 -9.52 -7.07
CA ILE A 59 3.74 -10.73 -7.88
C ILE A 59 2.92 -11.91 -7.34
N ILE A 60 2.75 -11.96 -6.01
CA ILE A 60 1.84 -12.86 -5.32
C ILE A 60 0.47 -12.13 -5.23
N PRO A 61 -0.67 -12.82 -5.38
CA PRO A 61 -1.97 -12.17 -5.24
C PRO A 61 -2.10 -11.47 -3.88
N PHE A 62 -2.13 -10.14 -3.92
CA PHE A 62 -2.33 -9.28 -2.75
C PHE A 62 -3.71 -9.54 -2.13
N ASN A 63 -3.74 -10.32 -1.06
CA ASN A 63 -4.92 -10.85 -0.43
C ASN A 63 -5.52 -9.89 0.59
N LEU A 64 -6.53 -9.16 0.14
CA LEU A 64 -7.29 -8.22 0.97
C LEU A 64 -8.60 -8.81 1.52
N SER A 65 -8.84 -10.12 1.39
CA SER A 65 -10.15 -10.74 1.68
C SER A 65 -10.62 -10.63 3.12
N SER A 66 -9.71 -10.48 4.09
CA SER A 66 -10.03 -10.23 5.51
C SER A 66 -10.07 -8.75 5.87
N SER A 67 -9.99 -7.86 4.88
CA SER A 67 -9.98 -6.42 5.09
C SER A 67 -11.10 -5.72 4.31
N PRO A 68 -11.60 -4.58 4.79
CA PRO A 68 -12.54 -3.75 4.05
C PRO A 68 -11.83 -2.89 2.99
N PHE A 69 -10.55 -3.13 2.71
CA PHE A 69 -9.81 -2.38 1.70
C PHE A 69 -9.83 -3.11 0.36
N ARG A 70 -9.86 -2.33 -0.71
CA ARG A 70 -9.64 -2.78 -2.08
C ARG A 70 -8.53 -1.95 -2.69
N ARG A 71 -7.90 -2.49 -3.74
CA ARG A 71 -6.97 -1.70 -4.55
C ARG A 71 -7.77 -0.61 -5.26
N TYR A 72 -7.32 0.64 -5.13
CA TYR A 72 -7.99 1.77 -5.78
C TYR A 72 -7.78 1.76 -7.31
N TYR A 73 -6.63 1.25 -7.76
CA TYR A 73 -6.34 1.04 -9.17
C TYR A 73 -5.94 -0.42 -9.45
N GLU A 74 -6.31 -0.92 -10.62
CA GLU A 74 -5.70 -2.13 -11.15
C GLU A 74 -4.22 -1.87 -11.41
N ILE A 75 -3.37 -2.80 -10.99
CA ILE A 75 -1.94 -2.74 -11.26
C ILE A 75 -1.79 -2.78 -12.78
N SER A 76 -1.14 -1.76 -13.35
CA SER A 76 -0.81 -1.76 -14.78
C SER A 76 0.02 -2.99 -15.13
N ASN A 77 -0.11 -3.51 -16.35
CA ASN A 77 0.73 -4.62 -16.82
C ASN A 77 2.21 -4.27 -16.59
N PHE A 78 2.88 -5.03 -15.74
CA PHE A 78 4.30 -4.85 -15.44
C PHE A 78 5.10 -6.05 -15.98
N SER A 79 6.34 -5.79 -16.39
CA SER A 79 7.29 -6.83 -16.79
C SER A 79 8.49 -6.76 -15.86
N LEU A 80 8.92 -7.92 -15.36
CA LEU A 80 10.14 -8.04 -14.59
C LEU A 80 11.28 -8.36 -15.55
N PHE A 81 12.33 -7.57 -15.52
CA PHE A 81 13.53 -7.80 -16.32
C PHE A 81 14.62 -8.40 -15.44
N ASN A 82 15.25 -9.47 -15.92
CA ASN A 82 16.42 -10.03 -15.26
C ASN A 82 17.65 -9.16 -15.61
N CYS A 83 18.26 -8.54 -14.60
CA CYS A 83 19.41 -7.65 -14.79
C CYS A 83 20.69 -8.40 -15.22
N SER A 84 20.70 -9.74 -15.23
CA SER A 84 21.88 -10.52 -15.59
C SER A 84 22.36 -10.34 -17.04
N SER A 85 21.53 -9.79 -17.94
CA SER A 85 21.86 -9.71 -19.37
C SER A 85 21.52 -8.38 -20.06
N ALA A 86 21.14 -7.35 -19.31
CA ALA A 86 20.75 -6.06 -19.89
C ALA A 86 21.81 -4.99 -19.61
N ASP A 87 22.35 -4.39 -20.67
CA ASP A 87 22.97 -3.06 -20.58
C ASP A 87 21.92 -2.11 -20.02
N ALA A 88 22.17 -1.59 -18.80
CA ALA A 88 21.28 -0.70 -18.06
C ALA A 88 20.87 0.56 -18.87
N SER A 89 21.60 0.85 -19.94
CA SER A 89 21.38 1.88 -20.97
C SER A 89 20.10 1.69 -21.79
N SER A 90 19.55 0.47 -21.85
CA SER A 90 18.40 0.11 -22.71
C SER A 90 17.04 0.16 -22.01
N ILE A 91 17.01 0.33 -20.69
CA ILE A 91 15.76 0.42 -19.92
C ILE A 91 15.27 1.89 -19.97
N GLN A 92 15.00 2.38 -21.18
CA GLN A 92 14.30 3.66 -21.38
C GLN A 92 12.80 3.43 -21.15
N GLY A 93 12.45 3.15 -19.91
CA GLY A 93 11.07 3.00 -19.47
C GLY A 93 11.00 3.48 -18.04
N TYR A 94 10.60 4.74 -17.85
CA TYR A 94 10.18 5.23 -16.56
C TYR A 94 8.93 4.47 -16.14
N LEU A 95 9.10 3.26 -15.62
CA LEU A 95 8.14 2.68 -14.71
C LEU A 95 8.27 3.52 -13.44
N THR A 96 7.54 4.63 -13.36
CA THR A 96 7.18 5.17 -12.05
C THR A 96 6.11 4.20 -11.55
N PRO A 97 6.41 3.26 -10.64
CA PRO A 97 5.33 2.50 -10.03
C PRO A 97 4.50 3.54 -9.27
N ALA A 98 3.30 3.83 -9.76
CA ALA A 98 2.38 4.68 -9.04
C ALA A 98 2.27 4.13 -7.62
N LEU A 99 2.35 5.01 -6.61
CA LEU A 99 2.25 4.56 -5.24
C LEU A 99 0.91 3.82 -5.07
N PRO A 100 0.96 2.56 -4.64
CA PRO A 100 -0.21 1.71 -4.52
C PRO A 100 -1.14 2.29 -3.46
N SER A 101 -2.38 2.55 -3.88
CA SER A 101 -3.41 3.17 -3.05
C SER A 101 -4.48 2.14 -2.74
N LEU A 102 -4.87 2.04 -1.47
CA LEU A 102 -6.01 1.28 -1.00
C LEU A 102 -7.19 2.21 -0.82
N SER A 103 -8.38 1.78 -1.22
CA SER A 103 -9.64 2.46 -0.95
C SER A 103 -10.52 1.58 -0.08
N ILE A 104 -11.35 2.19 0.77
CA ILE A 104 -12.37 1.45 1.52
C ILE A 104 -13.44 0.94 0.53
N ALA A 105 -13.81 -0.33 0.67
CA ALA A 105 -14.82 -1.06 -0.10
C ALA A 105 -16.26 -0.63 0.21
#